data_AF-A0A4D4KT17-F1
#
_entry.id   AF-A0A4D4KT17-F1
#
_cell.length_a   1.000
_cell.length_b   1.000
_cell.length_c   1.000
_cell.angle_alpha   90.00
_cell.angle_beta   90.00
_cell.angle_gamma   90.00
#
_symmetry.space_group_name_H-M   'P 1'
#
loop_
_entity.id
_entity.type
_entity.pdbx_description
1 polymer ?
#
loop_
_entity_poly.entity_id
_entity_poly.type
_entity_poly.pdbx_seq_one_letter_code
_entity_poly.pdbx_strand_id
1 'polypeptide(L)'
;MRCGADALAARARDELSAAGLRPMQLRVDHASPLTSQEQAVAERAAEGWSDARIGEATGLEEREVARLLSDVYRKVGTDRAGLAKRLITPTVGLPRRPAPDPG
;
A
#
# COMPACT_ATOMS: atom_id res chain seq x y z
N MET A 1 -14.33 20.33 -5.33
CA MET A 1 -14.26 19.19 -6.26
C MET A 1 -13.51 18.05 -5.57
N ARG A 2 -14.20 16.99 -5.13
CA ARG A 2 -13.60 15.79 -4.53
C ARG A 2 -13.50 14.74 -5.64
N CYS A 3 -12.28 14.54 -6.15
CA CYS A 3 -12.03 13.66 -7.27
C CYS A 3 -11.83 12.22 -6.76
N GLY A 4 -12.81 11.35 -7.02
CA GLY A 4 -12.62 10.03 -7.65
C GLY A 4 -11.74 8.94 -7.02
N ALA A 5 -11.20 9.07 -5.82
CA ALA A 5 -10.23 8.09 -5.28
C ALA A 5 -10.76 7.15 -4.18
N ASP A 6 -12.03 7.23 -3.79
CA ASP A 6 -12.60 6.39 -2.72
C ASP A 6 -13.12 5.02 -3.20
N ALA A 7 -13.32 4.83 -4.51
CA ALA A 7 -14.00 3.64 -5.03
C ALA A 7 -13.11 2.39 -5.24
N LEU A 8 -11.78 2.52 -5.17
CA LEU A 8 -10.86 1.40 -5.47
C LEU A 8 -10.19 0.75 -4.24
N ALA A 9 -10.41 1.27 -3.03
CA ALA A 9 -9.85 0.69 -1.80
C ALA A 9 -10.68 -0.47 -1.22
N ALA A 10 -11.91 -0.67 -1.70
CA ALA A 10 -12.85 -1.66 -1.17
C ALA A 10 -12.64 -3.09 -1.72
N ARG A 11 -11.86 -3.30 -2.78
CA ARG A 11 -11.79 -4.58 -3.51
C ARG A 11 -10.72 -5.58 -3.05
N ALA A 12 -9.94 -5.26 -2.00
CA ALA A 12 -8.85 -6.13 -1.54
C ALA A 12 -9.08 -6.79 -0.17
N ARG A 13 -10.21 -6.54 0.51
CA ARG A 13 -10.43 -6.99 1.90
C ARG A 13 -11.36 -8.18 2.09
N ASP A 14 -11.82 -8.83 1.02
CA ASP A 14 -12.98 -9.74 1.12
C ASP A 14 -12.72 -11.23 0.81
N GLU A 15 -11.51 -11.75 1.02
CA GLU A 15 -11.26 -13.21 0.84
C GLU A 15 -10.64 -13.94 2.04
N LEU A 16 -10.47 -13.31 3.21
CA LEU A 16 -9.76 -13.95 4.33
C LEU A 16 -10.57 -14.06 5.63
N SER A 17 -11.79 -14.58 5.56
CA SER A 17 -12.53 -14.99 6.76
C SER A 17 -13.27 -16.31 6.55
N ALA A 18 -12.51 -17.41 6.48
CA ALA A 18 -13.06 -18.76 6.42
C ALA A 18 -12.27 -19.84 7.21
N ALA A 19 -11.38 -19.46 8.14
CA ALA A 19 -10.65 -20.44 8.94
C ALA A 19 -10.78 -20.11 10.44
N GLY A 20 -11.74 -20.75 11.10
CA GLY A 20 -12.04 -20.59 12.53
C GLY A 20 -10.98 -21.14 13.47
N LEU A 21 -9.78 -20.58 13.46
CA LEU A 21 -8.75 -20.80 14.48
C LEU A 21 -8.52 -19.47 15.18
N ARG A 22 -8.71 -19.41 16.51
CA ARG A 22 -8.50 -18.21 17.33
C ARG A 22 -7.01 -17.84 17.34
N PRO A 23 -6.58 -16.79 16.63
CA PRO A 23 -5.19 -16.39 16.62
C PRO A 23 -4.98 -15.38 17.75
N MET A 24 -3.96 -15.64 18.56
CA MET A 24 -3.36 -14.67 19.47
C MET A 24 -2.64 -13.58 18.64
N GLN A 25 -3.40 -12.77 17.88
CA GLN A 25 -2.90 -11.79 16.89
C GLN A 25 -3.34 -10.36 17.22
N LEU A 26 -3.76 -10.09 18.45
CA LEU A 26 -4.52 -8.89 18.79
C LEU A 26 -3.69 -7.62 19.06
N ARG A 27 -2.46 -7.50 18.55
CA ARG A 27 -1.67 -6.24 18.58
C ARG A 27 -0.69 -6.03 17.44
N VAL A 28 -0.74 -6.84 16.39
CA VAL A 28 -0.32 -6.33 15.09
C VAL A 28 -1.59 -5.77 14.52
N ASP A 29 -1.89 -4.53 14.93
CA ASP A 29 -2.99 -3.74 14.40
C ASP A 29 -3.09 -4.04 12.92
N HIS A 30 -4.26 -4.52 12.48
CA HIS A 30 -4.63 -4.49 11.08
C HIS A 30 -4.24 -3.11 10.59
N ALA A 31 -3.14 -3.04 9.85
CA ALA A 31 -2.56 -1.76 9.50
C ALA A 31 -3.66 -0.97 8.81
N SER A 32 -4.06 0.12 9.47
CA SER A 32 -5.05 1.03 8.91
C SER A 32 -4.63 1.33 7.48
N PRO A 33 -5.54 1.29 6.51
CA PRO A 33 -5.15 1.43 5.11
C PRO A 33 -4.33 2.72 4.95
N LEU A 34 -3.33 2.69 4.08
CA LEU A 34 -2.56 3.90 3.78
C LEU A 34 -3.53 4.99 3.29
N THR A 35 -3.42 6.17 3.87
CA THR A 35 -4.11 7.36 3.37
C THR A 35 -3.57 7.71 1.99
N SER A 36 -4.31 8.52 1.22
CA SER A 36 -3.84 8.97 -0.10
C SER A 36 -2.49 9.70 -0.03
N GLN A 37 -2.25 10.47 1.03
CA GLN A 37 -0.97 11.16 1.24
C GLN A 37 0.17 10.18 1.50
N GLU A 38 -0.06 9.19 2.37
CA GLU A 38 0.90 8.13 2.68
C GLU A 38 1.23 7.29 1.45
N GLN A 39 0.22 6.95 0.65
CA GLN A 39 0.39 6.21 -0.60
C GLN A 39 1.25 7.00 -1.59
N ALA A 40 0.97 8.29 -1.79
CA ALA A 40 1.73 9.14 -2.72
C ALA A 40 3.20 9.32 -2.31
N VAL A 41 3.48 9.41 -1.00
CA VAL A 41 4.84 9.47 -0.44
C VAL A 41 5.54 8.12 -0.57
N ALA A 42 4.82 7.02 -0.32
CA ALA A 42 5.32 5.66 -0.44
C ALA A 42 5.77 5.31 -1.86
N GLU A 43 4.96 5.65 -2.87
CA GLU A 43 5.29 5.41 -4.28
C GLU A 43 6.58 6.12 -4.71
N ARG A 44 6.72 7.41 -4.37
CA ARG A 44 7.94 8.17 -4.70
C ARG A 44 9.17 7.64 -3.97
N ALA A 45 9.01 7.22 -2.70
CA ALA A 45 10.10 6.60 -1.95
C ALA A 45 10.51 5.25 -2.54
N ALA A 46 9.55 4.46 -3.03
CA ALA A 46 9.80 3.21 -3.75
C ALA A 46 10.57 3.45 -5.06
N GLU A 47 10.26 4.53 -5.80
CA GLU A 47 11.02 4.99 -6.97
C GLU A 47 12.45 5.47 -6.64
N GLY A 48 12.81 5.55 -5.35
CA GLY A 48 14.15 5.95 -4.90
C GLY A 48 14.33 7.45 -4.70
N TRP A 49 13.25 8.25 -4.65
CA TRP A 49 13.36 9.68 -4.39
C TRP A 49 13.83 9.96 -2.96
N SER A 50 14.63 11.02 -2.77
CA SER A 50 14.99 11.50 -1.43
C SER A 50 13.81 12.17 -0.73
N ASP A 51 13.85 12.22 0.60
CA ASP A 51 12.77 12.79 1.42
C ASP A 51 12.57 14.28 1.11
N ALA A 52 13.65 15.02 0.88
CA ALA A 52 13.61 16.41 0.42
C ALA A 52 12.87 16.57 -0.92
N ARG A 53 13.20 15.75 -1.93
CA ARG A 53 12.55 15.78 -3.25
C ARG A 53 11.07 15.38 -3.18
N ILE A 54 10.73 14.43 -2.31
CA ILE A 54 9.34 14.06 -2.06
C ILE A 54 8.60 15.22 -1.40
N GLY A 55 9.23 15.92 -0.46
CA GLY A 55 8.69 17.10 0.20
C GLY A 55 8.34 18.19 -0.80
N GLU A 56 9.29 18.56 -1.65
CA GLU A 56 9.10 19.53 -2.74
C GLU A 56 7.91 19.16 -3.66
N ALA A 57 7.81 17.89 -4.04
CA ALA A 57 6.77 17.41 -4.95
C ALA A 57 5.38 17.26 -4.29
N THR A 58 5.32 17.20 -2.97
CA THR A 58 4.07 17.00 -2.21
C THR A 58 3.66 18.25 -1.40
N GLY A 59 4.49 19.29 -1.39
CA GLY A 59 4.29 20.49 -0.57
C GLY A 59 4.53 20.26 0.93
N LEU A 60 5.33 19.25 1.29
CA LEU A 60 5.64 18.90 2.66
C LEU A 60 7.09 19.26 3.01
N GLU A 61 7.32 19.51 4.29
CA GLU A 61 8.67 19.59 4.84
C GLU A 61 9.33 18.21 4.87
N GLU A 62 10.64 18.13 4.66
CA GLU A 62 11.41 16.87 4.65
C GLU A 62 11.18 16.04 5.93
N ARG A 63 11.15 16.71 7.10
CA ARG A 63 10.88 16.06 8.39
C ARG A 63 9.49 15.42 8.47
N GLU A 64 8.49 16.01 7.81
CA GLU A 64 7.13 15.45 7.78
C GLU A 64 7.06 14.26 6.82
N VAL A 65 7.79 14.31 5.71
CA VAL A 65 7.96 13.14 4.82
C VAL A 65 8.60 11.98 5.58
N ALA A 66 9.67 12.20 6.33
CA ALA A 66 10.32 11.16 7.13
C ALA A 66 9.37 10.55 8.19
N ARG A 67 8.55 11.41 8.83
CA ARG A 67 7.52 10.97 9.78
C ARG A 67 6.45 10.10 9.11
N LEU A 68 5.92 10.55 7.97
CA LEU A 68 4.93 9.79 7.19
C LEU A 68 5.49 8.47 6.70
N LEU A 69 6.74 8.43 6.22
CA LEU A 69 7.39 7.19 5.80
C LEU A 69 7.56 6.21 6.97
N SER A 70 7.89 6.70 8.17
CA SER A 70 7.96 5.87 9.37
C SER A 70 6.60 5.24 9.70
N ASP A 71 5.52 6.02 9.61
CA ASP A 71 4.16 5.52 9.81
C ASP A 71 3.77 4.51 8.72
N VAL A 72 4.13 4.77 7.46
CA VAL A 72 3.96 3.83 6.32
C VAL A 72 4.70 2.53 6.59
N TYR A 73 5.97 2.57 6.98
CA TYR A 73 6.77 1.36 7.23
C TYR A 73 6.18 0.51 8.35
N ARG A 74 5.67 1.14 9.41
CA ARG A 74 4.96 0.45 10.49
C ARG A 74 3.65 -0.16 10.03
N LYS A 75 2.89 0.52 9.17
CA LYS A 75 1.65 0.00 8.59
C LYS A 75 1.91 -1.15 7.60
N VAL A 76 2.88 -1.00 6.71
CA VAL A 76 3.15 -2.01 5.68
C VAL A 76 3.97 -3.19 6.25
N GLY A 77 4.65 -2.99 7.38
CA GLY A 77 5.52 -4.00 7.99
C GLY A 77 6.83 -4.19 7.23
N THR A 78 7.31 -3.16 6.55
CA THR A 78 8.52 -3.23 5.72
C THR A 78 9.25 -1.89 5.63
N ASP A 79 10.48 -1.90 5.12
CA ASP A 79 11.30 -0.71 4.94
C ASP A 79 11.24 -0.19 3.48
N ARG A 80 12.07 0.81 3.15
CA ARG A 80 12.13 1.38 1.80
C ARG A 80 12.41 0.34 0.72
N ALA A 81 13.31 -0.61 0.96
CA ALA A 81 13.66 -1.63 -0.03
C ALA A 81 12.50 -2.61 -0.24
N GLY A 82 11.82 -2.99 0.84
CA GLY A 82 10.61 -3.81 0.76
C GLY A 82 9.43 -3.07 0.14
N LEU A 83 9.35 -1.75 0.32
CA LEU A 83 8.33 -0.91 -0.31
C LEU A 83 8.48 -0.91 -1.84
N ALA A 84 9.70 -0.73 -2.34
CA ALA A 84 10.02 -0.84 -3.77
C ALA A 84 9.60 -2.21 -4.32
N LYS A 85 9.92 -3.30 -3.62
CA LYS A 85 9.49 -4.65 -4.03
C LYS A 85 7.98 -4.82 -4.05
N ARG A 86 7.22 -4.16 -3.17
CA ARG A 86 5.75 -4.32 -3.11
C ARG A 86 5.00 -3.43 -4.10
N LEU A 87 5.53 -2.24 -4.40
CA LEU A 87 4.87 -1.24 -5.25
C LEU A 87 5.35 -1.27 -6.71
N ILE A 88 6.64 -1.56 -6.95
CA ILE A 88 7.23 -1.57 -8.29
C ILE A 88 7.11 -2.93 -8.94
N THR A 89 7.00 -4.02 -8.16
CA THR A 89 6.71 -5.33 -8.77
C THR A 89 5.38 -5.18 -9.49
N PRO A 90 5.38 -5.23 -10.84
CA PRO A 90 4.12 -5.20 -11.56
C PRO A 90 3.32 -6.37 -11.00
N THR A 91 2.05 -6.15 -10.69
CA THR A 91 1.08 -7.24 -10.62
C THR A 91 1.20 -7.99 -11.95
N VAL A 92 2.08 -8.99 -12.00
CA VAL A 92 2.04 -10.03 -13.01
C VAL A 92 0.67 -10.63 -12.81
N GLY A 93 -0.20 -10.34 -13.77
CA GLY A 93 -1.59 -10.70 -13.72
C GLY A 93 -1.73 -12.15 -13.34
N LEU A 94 -2.61 -12.43 -12.38
CA LEU A 94 -3.15 -13.76 -12.19
C LEU A 94 -3.51 -14.33 -13.57
N PRO A 95 -3.15 -15.59 -13.88
CA PRO A 95 -3.59 -16.19 -15.13
C PRO A 95 -5.11 -16.12 -15.17
N ARG A 96 -5.66 -15.42 -16.17
CA ARG A 96 -7.08 -15.50 -16.46
C ARG A 96 -7.36 -16.98 -16.70
N ARG A 97 -8.19 -17.61 -15.85
CA ARG A 97 -8.72 -18.95 -16.13
C ARG A 97 -9.20 -18.96 -17.58
N PRO A 98 -8.71 -19.85 -18.46
CA PRO A 98 -9.31 -19.97 -19.77
C PRO A 98 -10.80 -20.26 -19.57
N ALA A 99 -11.64 -19.51 -20.26
CA ALA A 99 -13.08 -19.76 -20.28
C ALA A 99 -13.31 -21.23 -20.68
N PRO A 100 -14.25 -21.94 -20.06
CA PRO A 100 -14.58 -23.28 -20.51
C PRO A 100 -15.04 -23.22 -21.98
N ASP A 101 -14.51 -24.13 -22.81
CA ASP A 101 -14.92 -24.30 -24.20
C ASP A 101 -16.45 -24.40 -24.28
N PRO A 102 -17.11 -23.63 -25.16
CA PRO A 102 -18.48 -23.94 -25.53
C PRO A 102 -18.42 -25.17 -26.45
N GLY A 103 -18.77 -26.33 -25.89
CA GLY A 103 -19.03 -27.55 -26.66
C GLY A 103 -20.16 -27.37 -27.66
#